data_AF-A0A7H4M0V8-F1
#
_entry.id   AF-A0A7H4M0V8-F1
#
_cell.length_a   1.000
_cell.length_b   1.000
_cell.length_c   1.000
_cell.angle_alpha   90.00
_cell.angle_beta   90.00
_cell.angle_gamma   90.00
#
_symmetry.space_group_name_H-M   'P 1'
#
loop_
_entity.id
_entity.type
_entity.pdbx_description
1 polymer ?
#
loop_
_entity_poly.entity_id
_entity_poly.type
_entity_poly.pdbx_seq_one_letter_code
_entity_poly.pdbx_strand_id
1 'polypeptide(L)'
;MKHFVNRNKDCIGCRKCEEICTQNALDIMGKDVTVSELMEIIMQDYDFYISSGGGVTIGGGEMSLQTDFAVALFSECKKMMLNTAVETQGTTPLANYQKLAPVTDTFLFDIKQINSEHHKALFGIGNEGIRRNLEWLVDSGANVIIRMPLVRGYNDSFDAITGAIDYVQKLAKRGNIRRIDMLPYHQLGRKKYERLDMPYPITRDPTYSAEELDRLETFFTQFDFDIRLVRH
;
A
#
# COMPACT_ATOMS: atom_id res chain seq x y z
N MET A 1 -9.78 -36.02 -11.46
CA MET A 1 -8.42 -35.97 -10.91
C MET A 1 -8.34 -34.77 -9.97
N LYS A 2 -7.97 -34.93 -8.69
CA LYS A 2 -7.74 -33.79 -7.80
C LYS A 2 -6.27 -33.41 -7.88
N HIS A 3 -5.96 -32.16 -8.24
CA HIS A 3 -4.59 -31.66 -8.16
C HIS A 3 -4.21 -31.51 -6.69
N PHE A 4 -3.03 -31.99 -6.32
CA PHE A 4 -2.52 -31.91 -4.95
C PHE A 4 -1.21 -31.13 -4.97
N VAL A 5 -1.18 -29.98 -4.31
CA VAL A 5 0.04 -29.22 -4.04
C VAL A 5 0.51 -29.58 -2.64
N ASN A 6 1.71 -30.15 -2.51
CA ASN A 6 2.27 -30.49 -1.21
C ASN A 6 2.77 -29.21 -0.49
N ARG A 7 1.91 -28.63 0.34
CA ARG A 7 2.21 -27.41 1.12
C ARG A 7 3.15 -27.63 2.33
N ASN A 8 3.55 -28.88 2.61
CA ASN A 8 4.52 -29.19 3.67
C ASN A 8 5.99 -29.05 3.19
N LYS A 9 6.20 -28.72 1.92
CA LYS A 9 7.52 -28.42 1.36
C LYS A 9 7.56 -26.97 0.94
N ASP A 10 8.61 -26.26 1.34
CA ASP A 10 8.80 -24.87 0.94
C ASP A 10 8.98 -24.75 -0.57
N CYS A 11 8.23 -23.84 -1.19
CA CYS A 11 8.38 -23.52 -2.60
C CYS A 11 9.64 -22.67 -2.79
N ILE A 12 10.58 -23.17 -3.60
CA ILE A 12 11.81 -22.43 -3.95
C ILE A 12 11.63 -21.53 -5.18
N GLY A 13 10.40 -21.36 -5.68
CA GLY A 13 10.12 -20.49 -6.84
C GLY A 13 10.64 -21.01 -8.19
N CYS A 14 11.04 -22.29 -8.31
CA CYS A 14 11.67 -22.81 -9.53
C CYS A 14 10.76 -22.95 -10.76
N ARG A 15 9.46 -22.66 -10.63
CA ARG A 15 8.44 -22.66 -11.71
C ARG A 15 8.18 -24.00 -12.43
N LYS A 16 8.97 -25.05 -12.17
CA LYS A 16 8.81 -26.40 -12.76
C LYS A 16 7.42 -27.01 -12.59
N CYS A 17 6.67 -26.61 -11.57
CA CYS A 17 5.30 -27.08 -11.35
C CYS A 17 4.31 -26.53 -12.40
N GLU A 18 4.55 -25.35 -12.96
CA GLU A 18 3.73 -24.77 -14.03
C GLU A 18 3.93 -25.56 -15.33
N GLU A 19 5.19 -25.89 -15.66
CA GLU A 19 5.58 -26.62 -16.88
C GLU A 19 4.91 -28.01 -17.00
N ILE A 20 4.75 -28.71 -15.88
CA ILE A 20 4.14 -30.04 -15.84
C ILE A 20 2.62 -29.99 -15.63
N CYS A 21 2.03 -28.81 -15.44
CA CYS A 21 0.60 -28.66 -15.17
C CYS A 21 -0.21 -28.77 -16.47
N THR A 22 -0.65 -29.98 -16.80
CA THR A 22 -1.39 -30.27 -18.05
C THR A 22 -2.69 -29.48 -18.22
N GLN A 23 -3.24 -28.92 -17.14
CA GLN A 23 -4.49 -28.15 -17.16
C GLN A 23 -4.27 -26.63 -17.04
N ASN A 24 -3.01 -26.16 -16.97
CA ASN A 24 -2.67 -24.75 -16.68
C ASN A 24 -3.42 -24.19 -15.46
N ALA A 25 -3.69 -25.06 -14.48
CA ALA A 25 -4.40 -24.71 -13.26
C ALA A 25 -3.48 -24.08 -12.20
N LEU A 26 -2.16 -24.30 -12.32
CA LEU A 26 -1.13 -23.67 -11.51
C LEU A 26 -0.57 -22.47 -12.26
N ASP A 27 -0.57 -21.33 -11.58
CA ASP A 27 -0.07 -20.06 -12.09
C ASP A 27 0.69 -19.36 -10.96
N ILE A 28 1.94 -18.98 -11.21
CA ILE A 28 2.74 -18.18 -10.28
C ILE A 28 2.39 -16.72 -10.49
N MET A 29 1.86 -16.12 -9.42
CA MET A 29 1.53 -14.70 -9.42
C MET A 29 2.80 -13.86 -9.36
N GLY A 30 3.17 -13.27 -10.51
CA GLY A 30 4.32 -12.38 -10.65
C GLY A 30 5.29 -12.84 -11.75
N LYS A 31 6.19 -11.95 -12.15
CA LYS A 31 7.27 -12.26 -13.09
C LYS A 31 8.50 -11.46 -12.73
N ASP A 32 9.66 -12.05 -12.95
CA ASP A 32 10.91 -11.30 -12.94
C ASP A 32 10.94 -10.40 -14.17
N VAL A 33 11.32 -9.13 -13.94
CA VAL A 33 11.44 -8.12 -14.99
C VAL A 33 12.68 -7.29 -14.72
N THR A 34 13.30 -6.83 -15.79
CA THR A 34 14.34 -5.81 -15.77
C THR A 34 13.71 -4.42 -15.78
N VAL A 35 14.51 -3.41 -15.40
CA VAL A 35 14.10 -2.00 -15.52
C VAL A 35 13.79 -1.65 -16.98
N SER A 36 14.59 -2.13 -17.93
CA SER A 36 14.39 -1.87 -19.36
C SER A 36 13.06 -2.41 -19.87
N GLU A 37 12.74 -3.68 -19.57
CA GLU A 37 11.45 -4.29 -19.98
C GLU A 37 10.26 -3.55 -19.37
N LEU A 38 10.38 -3.08 -18.12
CA LEU A 38 9.29 -2.35 -17.47
C LEU A 38 9.16 -0.92 -18.01
N MET A 39 10.27 -0.26 -18.33
CA MET A 39 10.26 1.04 -19.00
C MET A 39 9.62 0.97 -20.39
N GLU A 40 9.86 -0.09 -21.17
CA GLU A 40 9.17 -0.29 -22.45
C GLU A 40 7.65 -0.33 -22.30
N ILE A 41 7.14 -0.93 -21.21
CA ILE A 41 5.70 -0.96 -20.92
C ILE A 41 5.22 0.42 -20.46
N ILE A 42 5.92 1.05 -19.52
CA ILE A 42 5.57 2.38 -18.99
C ILE A 42 5.47 3.40 -20.12
N MET A 43 6.39 3.37 -21.09
CA MET A 43 6.43 4.35 -22.17
C MET A 43 5.25 4.22 -23.15
N GLN A 44 4.49 3.12 -23.13
CA GLN A 44 3.28 2.97 -23.97
C GLN A 44 2.20 3.99 -23.61
N ASP A 45 2.15 4.43 -22.35
CA ASP A 45 1.14 5.36 -21.82
C ASP A 45 1.71 6.78 -21.59
N TYR A 46 2.88 7.10 -22.16
CA TYR A 46 3.59 8.35 -21.91
C TYR A 46 2.74 9.61 -22.12
N ASP A 47 2.06 9.71 -23.27
CA ASP A 47 1.23 10.87 -23.61
C ASP A 47 0.06 11.06 -22.63
N PHE A 48 -0.46 9.96 -22.08
CA PHE A 48 -1.49 9.99 -21.06
C PHE A 48 -0.95 10.56 -19.74
N TYR A 49 0.26 10.16 -19.32
CA TYR A 49 0.87 10.69 -18.11
C TYR A 49 1.13 12.19 -18.21
N ILE A 50 1.66 12.67 -19.35
CA ILE A 50 1.95 14.09 -19.56
C ILE A 50 0.66 14.92 -19.60
N SER A 51 -0.37 14.46 -20.31
CA SER A 51 -1.64 15.20 -20.43
C SER A 51 -2.47 15.23 -19.14
N SER A 52 -2.43 14.15 -18.36
CA SER A 52 -3.17 14.06 -17.08
C SER A 52 -2.44 14.68 -15.89
N GLY A 53 -1.12 14.92 -16.00
CA GLY A 53 -0.27 15.20 -14.86
C GLY A 53 -0.05 13.98 -13.95
N GLY A 54 -0.41 12.78 -14.42
CA GLY A 54 -0.20 11.51 -13.74
C GLY A 54 1.25 11.02 -13.85
N GLY A 55 1.43 9.71 -13.73
CA GLY A 55 2.75 9.08 -13.81
C GLY A 55 2.72 7.63 -13.33
N VAL A 56 3.85 7.18 -12.81
CA VAL A 56 4.06 5.78 -12.39
C VAL A 56 3.95 5.66 -10.87
N THR A 57 3.06 4.79 -10.41
CA THR A 57 2.98 4.41 -8.99
C THR A 57 3.48 2.98 -8.82
N ILE A 58 4.43 2.74 -7.92
CA ILE A 58 4.77 1.38 -7.50
C ILE A 58 4.04 1.07 -6.19
N GLY A 59 3.25 0.00 -6.20
CA GLY A 59 2.56 -0.53 -5.03
C GLY A 59 2.60 -2.06 -4.97
N GLY A 60 1.48 -2.67 -4.61
CA GLY A 60 1.33 -4.13 -4.53
C GLY A 60 1.65 -4.69 -3.15
N GLY A 61 2.85 -5.22 -2.96
CA GLY A 61 3.36 -5.66 -1.65
C GLY A 61 3.96 -4.49 -0.88
N GLU A 62 5.14 -4.70 -0.28
CA GLU A 62 5.96 -3.60 0.25
C GLU A 62 7.15 -3.37 -0.68
N MET A 63 7.08 -2.33 -1.51
CA MET A 63 8.11 -2.04 -2.51
C MET A 63 9.47 -1.76 -1.87
N SER A 64 9.51 -1.22 -0.65
CA SER A 64 10.78 -1.00 0.02
C SER A 64 11.52 -2.30 0.41
N LEU A 65 10.98 -3.48 0.11
CA LEU A 65 11.73 -4.75 0.14
C LEU A 65 12.63 -4.95 -1.10
N GLN A 66 12.36 -4.28 -2.21
CA GLN A 66 13.22 -4.30 -3.42
C GLN A 66 13.65 -2.88 -3.79
N THR A 67 14.07 -2.10 -2.79
CA THR A 67 14.42 -0.68 -2.93
C THR A 67 15.36 -0.38 -4.09
N ASP A 68 16.42 -1.17 -4.28
CA ASP A 68 17.41 -0.87 -5.32
C ASP A 68 16.79 -0.97 -6.73
N PHE A 69 15.87 -1.90 -6.96
CA PHE A 69 15.12 -1.98 -8.21
C PHE A 69 14.18 -0.78 -8.39
N ALA A 70 13.42 -0.42 -7.36
CA ALA A 70 12.52 0.74 -7.43
C ALA A 70 13.29 2.05 -7.69
N VAL A 71 14.44 2.24 -7.04
CA VAL A 71 15.29 3.41 -7.26
C VAL A 71 15.80 3.45 -8.70
N ALA A 72 16.26 2.32 -9.23
CA ALA A 72 16.71 2.25 -10.62
C ALA A 72 15.58 2.56 -11.60
N LEU A 73 14.39 1.97 -11.42
CA LEU A 73 13.22 2.23 -12.27
C LEU A 73 12.80 3.70 -12.22
N PHE A 74 12.64 4.25 -11.02
CA PHE A 74 12.23 5.64 -10.86
C PHE A 74 13.27 6.63 -11.36
N SER A 75 14.55 6.31 -11.27
CA SER A 75 15.60 7.13 -11.89
C SER A 75 15.41 7.20 -13.42
N GLU A 76 15.02 6.11 -14.08
CA GLU A 76 14.69 6.13 -15.52
C GLU A 76 13.39 6.90 -15.78
N CYS A 77 12.33 6.70 -14.98
CA CYS A 77 11.10 7.49 -15.08
C CYS A 77 11.37 9.00 -14.98
N LYS A 78 12.23 9.40 -14.04
CA LYS A 78 12.64 10.80 -13.83
C LYS A 78 13.37 11.40 -15.02
N LYS A 79 14.24 10.65 -15.70
CA LYS A 79 14.90 11.10 -16.95
C LYS A 79 13.89 11.39 -18.05
N MET A 80 12.77 10.67 -18.04
CA MET A 80 11.64 10.87 -18.95
C MET A 80 10.61 11.89 -18.44
N MET A 81 10.93 12.63 -17.37
CA MET A 81 10.02 13.64 -16.77
C MET A 81 8.67 13.07 -16.29
N LEU A 82 8.61 11.78 -15.96
CA LEU A 82 7.42 11.16 -15.40
C LEU A 82 7.32 11.41 -13.89
N ASN A 83 6.12 11.70 -13.40
CA ASN A 83 5.87 11.72 -11.96
C ASN A 83 5.95 10.30 -11.39
N THR A 84 6.40 10.21 -10.15
CA THR A 84 6.67 8.94 -9.46
C THR A 84 5.98 8.89 -8.10
N ALA A 85 5.31 7.79 -7.79
CA ALA A 85 4.67 7.61 -6.49
C ALA A 85 4.93 6.22 -5.88
N VAL A 86 5.06 6.15 -4.56
CA VAL A 86 5.22 4.89 -3.84
C VAL A 86 4.04 4.67 -2.91
N GLU A 87 3.36 3.53 -3.05
CA GLU A 87 2.50 2.98 -1.99
C GLU A 87 3.34 2.16 -1.01
N THR A 88 3.26 2.49 0.28
CA THR A 88 4.05 1.81 1.31
C THR A 88 3.31 1.74 2.65
N GLN A 89 3.56 0.67 3.40
CA GLN A 89 3.14 0.53 4.80
C GLN A 89 4.23 0.92 5.79
N GLY A 90 5.39 1.40 5.32
CA GLY A 90 6.40 1.99 6.20
C GLY A 90 7.25 0.98 6.99
N THR A 91 7.17 -0.32 6.71
CA THR A 91 7.65 -1.37 7.63
C THR A 91 9.11 -1.75 7.49
N THR A 92 9.82 -1.30 6.44
CA THR A 92 11.24 -1.65 6.22
C THR A 92 12.18 -0.66 6.90
N PRO A 93 13.50 -0.91 6.94
CA PRO A 93 14.45 0.00 7.56
C PRO A 93 14.46 1.40 6.92
N LEU A 94 14.70 2.44 7.73
CA LEU A 94 14.76 3.83 7.29
C LEU A 94 15.68 4.07 6.09
N ALA A 95 16.79 3.33 6.00
CA ALA A 95 17.74 3.41 4.89
C ALA A 95 17.09 3.19 3.52
N ASN A 96 16.03 2.40 3.46
CA ASN A 96 15.30 2.16 2.22
C ASN A 96 14.50 3.39 1.78
N TYR A 97 13.84 4.07 2.74
CA TYR A 97 13.12 5.31 2.48
C TYR A 97 14.07 6.46 2.15
N GLN A 98 15.27 6.50 2.75
CA GLN A 98 16.32 7.46 2.42
C GLN A 98 16.78 7.34 0.97
N LYS A 99 16.87 6.11 0.44
CA LYS A 99 17.20 5.88 -0.97
C LYS A 99 16.04 6.22 -1.92
N LEU A 100 14.80 5.98 -1.50
CA LEU A 100 13.60 6.21 -2.31
C LEU A 100 13.21 7.70 -2.41
N ALA A 101 13.41 8.46 -1.33
CA ALA A 101 12.92 9.85 -1.24
C ALA A 101 13.40 10.76 -2.38
N PRO A 102 14.67 10.71 -2.84
CA PRO A 102 15.14 11.57 -3.94
C PRO A 102 14.49 11.29 -5.30
N VAL A 103 13.94 10.08 -5.49
CA VAL A 103 13.37 9.62 -6.77
C VAL A 103 11.86 9.44 -6.72
N THR A 104 11.20 9.88 -5.64
CA THR A 104 9.75 9.72 -5.44
C THR A 104 9.09 11.09 -5.28
N ASP A 105 8.13 11.41 -6.15
CA ASP A 105 7.38 12.67 -6.07
C ASP A 105 6.30 12.64 -5.01
N THR A 106 5.69 11.49 -4.73
CA THR A 106 4.61 11.37 -3.74
C THR A 106 4.65 10.02 -3.03
N PHE A 107 4.65 10.03 -1.70
CA PHE A 107 4.45 8.85 -0.88
C PHE A 107 2.97 8.71 -0.51
N LEU A 108 2.36 7.61 -0.92
CA LEU A 108 1.07 7.13 -0.49
C LEU A 108 1.29 6.21 0.72
N PHE A 109 1.28 6.79 1.92
CA PHE A 109 1.77 6.14 3.15
C PHE A 109 0.62 5.62 4.01
N ASP A 110 0.59 4.32 4.26
CA ASP A 110 -0.48 3.71 5.06
C ASP A 110 -0.25 3.90 6.57
N ILE A 111 -1.26 4.43 7.26
CA ILE A 111 -1.40 4.36 8.72
C ILE A 111 -2.57 3.43 9.02
N LYS A 112 -2.28 2.23 9.54
CA LYS A 112 -3.30 1.21 9.80
C LYS A 112 -3.81 1.24 11.24
N GLN A 113 -2.94 1.59 12.19
CA GLN A 113 -3.27 1.72 13.61
C GLN A 113 -2.17 2.54 14.31
N ILE A 114 -2.53 3.60 15.04
CA ILE A 114 -1.56 4.51 15.68
C ILE A 114 -1.14 4.06 17.08
N ASN A 115 -1.96 3.28 17.76
CA ASN A 115 -1.57 2.66 19.03
C ASN A 115 -0.70 1.42 18.75
N SER A 116 0.53 1.39 19.27
CA SER A 116 1.48 0.31 18.95
C SER A 116 1.04 -1.07 19.47
N GLU A 117 0.43 -1.14 20.65
CA GLU A 117 -0.08 -2.42 21.19
C GLU A 117 -1.21 -2.97 20.33
N HIS A 118 -2.15 -2.11 19.90
CA HIS A 118 -3.22 -2.51 18.99
C HIS A 118 -2.65 -2.88 17.60
N HIS A 119 -1.64 -2.15 17.11
CA HIS A 119 -0.98 -2.47 15.86
C HIS A 119 -0.31 -3.86 15.93
N LYS A 120 0.35 -4.17 17.05
CA LYS A 120 0.96 -5.47 17.29
C LYS A 120 -0.07 -6.59 17.40
N ALA A 121 -1.20 -6.34 18.04
CA ALA A 121 -2.30 -7.31 18.10
C ALA A 121 -2.87 -7.63 16.71
N LEU A 122 -2.94 -6.64 15.81
CA LEU A 122 -3.48 -6.80 14.46
C LEU A 122 -2.48 -7.38 13.44
N PHE A 123 -1.23 -6.93 13.48
CA PHE A 123 -0.23 -7.16 12.43
C PHE A 123 1.01 -7.93 12.91
N GLY A 124 1.10 -8.25 14.20
CA GLY A 124 2.23 -8.98 14.81
C GLY A 124 3.46 -8.12 15.12
N ILE A 125 3.48 -6.85 14.72
CA ILE A 125 4.58 -5.90 14.94
C ILE A 125 4.06 -4.58 15.50
N GLY A 126 4.88 -3.87 16.28
CA GLY A 126 4.59 -2.49 16.68
C GLY A 126 4.74 -1.51 15.52
N ASN A 127 4.33 -0.26 15.73
CA ASN A 127 4.37 0.79 14.69
C ASN A 127 5.50 1.81 14.87
N GLU A 128 6.42 1.62 15.80
CA GLU A 128 7.49 2.58 16.11
C GLU A 128 8.39 2.82 14.90
N GLY A 129 8.76 1.75 14.19
CA GLY A 129 9.56 1.85 12.97
C GLY A 129 8.81 2.59 11.86
N ILE A 130 7.52 2.30 11.70
CA ILE A 130 6.63 2.93 10.71
C ILE A 130 6.52 4.43 11.00
N ARG A 131 6.26 4.82 12.25
CA ARG A 131 6.20 6.23 12.67
C ARG A 131 7.51 6.95 12.43
N ARG A 132 8.64 6.36 12.81
CA ARG A 132 9.98 6.92 12.55
C ARG A 132 10.22 7.15 11.05
N ASN A 133 9.82 6.23 10.18
CA ASN A 133 9.99 6.36 8.74
C ASN A 133 9.11 7.50 8.17
N LEU A 134 7.85 7.57 8.61
CA LEU A 134 6.94 8.63 8.21
C LEU A 134 7.41 10.01 8.71
N GLU A 135 7.81 10.12 9.97
CA GLU A 135 8.33 11.35 10.56
C GLU A 135 9.56 11.84 9.80
N TRP A 136 10.50 10.94 9.46
CA TRP A 136 11.66 11.28 8.66
C TRP A 136 11.29 11.77 7.25
N LEU A 137 10.35 11.09 6.57
CA LEU A 137 9.87 11.53 5.25
C LEU A 137 9.28 12.94 5.31
N VAL A 138 8.44 13.21 6.30
CA VAL A 138 7.84 14.53 6.51
C VAL A 138 8.91 15.59 6.80
N ASP A 139 9.83 15.33 7.73
CA ASP A 139 10.89 16.26 8.09
C ASP A 139 11.88 16.51 6.93
N SER A 140 12.05 15.53 6.04
CA SER A 140 12.88 15.63 4.83
C SER A 140 12.21 16.40 3.69
N GLY A 141 10.96 16.86 3.88
CA GLY A 141 10.21 17.62 2.89
C GLY A 141 9.54 16.78 1.80
N ALA A 142 9.43 15.47 1.99
CA ALA A 142 8.73 14.60 1.04
C ALA A 142 7.24 14.97 0.96
N ASN A 143 6.64 14.85 -0.23
CA ASN A 143 5.20 14.98 -0.38
C ASN A 143 4.53 13.69 0.07
N VAL A 144 3.66 13.77 1.07
CA VAL A 144 2.97 12.60 1.63
C VAL A 144 1.46 12.76 1.49
N ILE A 145 0.79 11.69 1.10
CA ILE A 145 -0.65 11.49 1.27
C ILE A 145 -0.80 10.29 2.20
N ILE A 146 -1.48 10.51 3.33
CA ILE A 146 -1.75 9.43 4.27
C ILE A 146 -2.91 8.62 3.74
N ARG A 147 -2.84 7.30 3.89
CA ARG A 147 -3.93 6.37 3.59
C ARG A 147 -4.27 5.59 4.83
N MET A 148 -5.56 5.44 5.11
CA MET A 148 -6.02 4.62 6.23
C MET A 148 -7.10 3.66 5.73
N PRO A 149 -6.74 2.39 5.48
CA PRO A 149 -7.72 1.34 5.26
C PRO A 149 -8.60 1.17 6.50
N LEU A 150 -9.92 1.22 6.33
CA LEU A 150 -10.90 1.03 7.40
C LEU A 150 -11.50 -0.37 7.28
N VAL A 151 -11.14 -1.23 8.22
CA VAL A 151 -11.62 -2.61 8.31
C VAL A 151 -12.53 -2.75 9.52
N ARG A 152 -13.80 -3.04 9.25
CA ARG A 152 -14.85 -3.13 10.29
C ARG A 152 -14.48 -4.07 11.42
N GLY A 153 -14.51 -3.53 12.64
CA GLY A 153 -14.24 -4.26 13.88
C GLY A 153 -12.76 -4.48 14.17
N TYR A 154 -11.85 -3.89 13.38
CA TYR A 154 -10.41 -3.99 13.60
C TYR A 154 -9.78 -2.64 13.88
N ASN A 155 -9.97 -1.65 12.99
CA ASN A 155 -9.33 -0.34 13.10
C ASN A 155 -10.24 0.84 12.74
N ASP A 156 -11.56 0.62 12.70
CA ASP A 156 -12.55 1.60 12.27
C ASP A 156 -13.35 2.24 13.44
N SER A 157 -12.92 2.05 14.68
CA SER A 157 -13.52 2.79 15.79
C SER A 157 -13.21 4.28 15.67
N PHE A 158 -14.15 5.13 16.07
CA PHE A 158 -13.94 6.58 16.08
C PHE A 158 -12.70 6.98 16.88
N ASP A 159 -12.38 6.29 17.98
CA ASP A 159 -11.16 6.54 18.76
C ASP A 159 -9.88 6.22 17.97
N ALA A 160 -9.84 5.09 17.25
CA ALA A 160 -8.68 4.71 16.44
C ALA A 160 -8.47 5.69 15.28
N ILE A 161 -9.57 6.08 14.61
CA ILE A 161 -9.57 7.05 13.52
C ILE A 161 -9.12 8.43 14.03
N THR A 162 -9.72 8.92 15.13
CA THR A 162 -9.37 10.22 15.74
C THR A 162 -7.89 10.25 16.12
N GLY A 163 -7.39 9.20 16.77
CA GLY A 163 -5.98 9.13 17.15
C GLY A 163 -5.03 9.19 15.94
N ALA A 164 -5.40 8.54 14.84
CA ALA A 164 -4.62 8.61 13.61
C ALA A 164 -4.66 10.01 12.98
N ILE A 165 -5.84 10.65 12.91
CA ILE A 165 -6.00 12.02 12.38
C ILE A 165 -5.21 13.02 13.23
N ASP A 166 -5.34 12.98 14.55
CA ASP A 166 -4.64 13.87 15.48
C ASP A 166 -3.12 13.77 15.34
N TYR A 167 -2.62 12.55 15.18
CA TYR A 167 -1.20 12.29 14.93
C TYR A 167 -0.76 12.93 13.60
N VAL A 168 -1.52 12.71 12.53
CA VAL A 168 -1.22 13.27 11.20
C VAL A 168 -1.28 14.79 11.20
N GLN A 169 -2.30 15.41 11.81
CA GLN A 169 -2.42 16.86 11.91
C GLN A 169 -1.24 17.49 12.66
N LYS A 170 -0.77 16.86 13.74
CA LYS A 170 0.44 17.32 14.46
C LYS A 170 1.68 17.22 13.56
N LEU A 171 1.80 16.13 12.81
CA LEU A 171 2.94 15.91 11.94
C LEU A 171 2.94 16.83 10.71
N ALA A 172 1.77 17.14 10.15
CA ALA A 172 1.58 18.06 9.03
C ALA A 172 2.07 19.49 9.32
N LYS A 173 2.23 19.88 10.59
CA LYS A 173 2.84 21.16 10.98
C LYS A 173 4.35 21.23 10.69
N ARG A 174 5.00 20.09 10.43
CA ARG A 174 6.46 19.98 10.24
C ARG A 174 6.89 19.75 8.80
N GLY A 175 5.96 19.40 7.90
CA GLY A 175 6.29 19.07 6.52
C GLY A 175 5.05 18.86 5.66
N ASN A 176 5.22 18.28 4.47
CA ASN A 176 4.17 18.29 3.46
C ASN A 176 3.28 17.04 3.48
N ILE A 177 2.28 17.04 4.36
CA ILE A 177 1.17 16.08 4.29
C ILE A 177 -0.02 16.77 3.63
N ARG A 178 -0.40 16.29 2.43
CA ARG A 178 -1.42 16.94 1.59
C ARG A 178 -2.85 16.66 2.07
N ARG A 179 -3.14 15.41 2.43
CA ARG A 179 -4.48 14.93 2.84
C ARG A 179 -4.41 13.54 3.47
N ILE A 180 -5.54 13.09 4.02
CA ILE A 180 -5.78 11.71 4.46
C ILE A 180 -6.85 11.07 3.58
N ASP A 181 -6.52 9.98 2.90
CA ASP A 181 -7.46 9.16 2.15
C ASP A 181 -7.93 7.97 3.02
N MET A 182 -9.19 8.01 3.43
CA MET A 182 -9.86 6.95 4.21
C MET A 182 -10.43 5.91 3.23
N LEU A 183 -10.04 4.64 3.38
CA LEU A 183 -10.33 3.59 2.39
C LEU A 183 -11.19 2.48 3.01
N PRO A 184 -12.52 2.50 2.84
CA PRO A 184 -13.39 1.41 3.27
C PRO A 184 -12.95 0.08 2.67
N TYR A 185 -12.79 -0.94 3.52
CA TYR A 185 -12.31 -2.23 3.09
C TYR A 185 -13.26 -2.92 2.11
N HIS A 186 -12.71 -3.46 1.03
CA HIS A 186 -13.40 -4.33 0.09
C HIS A 186 -12.83 -5.76 0.10
N GLN A 187 -13.66 -6.76 -0.17
CA GLN A 187 -13.26 -8.18 -0.12
C GLN A 187 -12.64 -8.74 -1.42
N LEU A 188 -12.15 -7.89 -2.34
CA LEU A 188 -11.59 -8.34 -3.63
C LEU A 188 -10.43 -9.36 -3.48
N GLY A 189 -9.71 -9.34 -2.36
CA GLY A 189 -8.61 -10.27 -2.05
C GLY A 189 -9.04 -11.67 -1.61
N ARG A 190 -10.31 -11.91 -1.25
CA ARG A 190 -10.78 -13.18 -0.68
C ARG A 190 -10.47 -14.39 -1.58
N LYS A 191 -10.64 -14.25 -2.90
CA LYS A 191 -10.33 -15.31 -3.87
C LYS A 191 -8.86 -15.75 -3.85
N LYS A 192 -7.92 -14.90 -3.43
CA LYS A 192 -6.51 -15.27 -3.30
C LYS A 192 -6.31 -16.28 -2.16
N TYR A 193 -6.98 -16.07 -1.03
CA TYR A 193 -6.96 -17.02 0.10
C TYR A 193 -7.54 -18.38 -0.30
N GLU A 194 -8.67 -18.37 -1.01
CA GLU A 194 -9.29 -19.59 -1.54
C GLU A 194 -8.35 -20.36 -2.48
N ARG A 195 -7.67 -19.67 -3.40
CA ARG A 195 -6.67 -20.29 -4.31
C ARG A 195 -5.42 -20.80 -3.57
N LEU A 196 -5.11 -20.21 -2.42
CA LEU A 196 -3.98 -20.61 -1.59
C LEU A 196 -4.36 -21.64 -0.53
N ASP A 197 -5.59 -22.19 -0.54
CA ASP A 197 -6.11 -23.06 0.52
C ASP A 197 -5.87 -22.49 1.93
N MET A 198 -5.88 -21.16 2.05
CA MET A 198 -5.63 -20.46 3.30
C MET A 198 -6.97 -20.02 3.90
N PRO A 199 -7.15 -20.16 5.22
CA PRO A 199 -8.32 -19.59 5.88
C PRO A 199 -8.29 -18.07 5.72
N TYR A 200 -9.40 -17.50 5.26
CA TYR A 200 -9.54 -16.06 5.19
C TYR A 200 -9.84 -15.52 6.61
N PRO A 201 -9.01 -14.61 7.16
CA PRO A 201 -9.10 -14.23 8.57
C PRO A 201 -10.32 -13.36 8.91
N ILE A 202 -10.89 -12.66 7.93
CA ILE A 202 -12.05 -11.80 8.14
C ILE A 202 -13.33 -12.64 8.00
N THR A 203 -13.92 -12.99 9.14
CA THR A 203 -15.11 -13.86 9.22
C THR A 203 -16.43 -13.10 9.25
N ARG A 204 -16.42 -11.83 9.66
CA ARG A 204 -17.59 -10.94 9.65
C ARG A 204 -17.64 -10.14 8.36
N ASP A 205 -18.83 -9.76 7.92
CA ASP A 205 -18.98 -8.87 6.77
C ASP A 205 -18.35 -7.50 7.10
N PRO A 206 -17.29 -7.08 6.39
CA PRO A 206 -16.62 -5.82 6.63
C PRO A 206 -17.23 -4.66 5.83
N THR A 207 -18.25 -4.93 5.00
CA THR A 207 -18.85 -3.95 4.10
C THR A 207 -19.54 -2.84 4.88
N TYR A 208 -19.43 -1.61 4.37
CA TYR A 208 -20.17 -0.46 4.89
C TYR A 208 -21.43 -0.23 4.06
N SER A 209 -22.55 0.05 4.74
CA SER A 209 -23.73 0.60 4.11
C SER A 209 -23.49 2.06 3.69
N ALA A 210 -24.27 2.56 2.74
CA ALA A 210 -24.20 3.97 2.32
C ALA A 210 -24.40 4.93 3.51
N GLU A 211 -25.34 4.64 4.40
CA GLU A 211 -25.60 5.45 5.60
C GLU A 211 -24.39 5.51 6.54
N GLU A 212 -23.67 4.40 6.73
CA GLU A 212 -22.46 4.40 7.56
C GLU A 212 -21.31 5.19 6.92
N LEU A 213 -21.17 5.14 5.59
CA LEU A 213 -20.21 5.96 4.87
C LEU A 213 -20.53 7.46 4.98
N ASP A 214 -21.81 7.84 4.88
CA ASP A 214 -22.26 9.22 5.04
C ASP A 214 -22.03 9.73 6.47
N ARG A 215 -22.20 8.86 7.48
CA ARG A 215 -21.84 9.17 8.87
C ARG A 215 -20.34 9.37 9.05
N LEU A 216 -19.49 8.57 8.41
CA LEU A 216 -18.03 8.74 8.43
C LEU A 216 -17.62 10.06 7.77
N GLU A 217 -18.17 10.39 6.60
CA GLU A 217 -17.91 11.68 5.94
C GLU A 217 -18.32 12.86 6.82
N THR A 218 -19.51 12.80 7.42
CA THR A 218 -19.98 13.83 8.36
C THR A 218 -19.03 13.96 9.55
N PHE A 219 -18.57 12.84 10.13
CA PHE A 219 -17.60 12.84 11.21
C PHE A 219 -16.27 13.49 10.81
N PHE A 220 -15.76 13.25 9.59
CA PHE A 220 -14.51 13.84 9.14
C PHE A 220 -14.56 15.38 9.02
N THR A 221 -15.74 15.97 8.80
CA THR A 221 -15.91 17.44 8.76
C THR A 221 -15.59 18.15 10.08
N GLN A 222 -15.49 17.39 11.18
CA GLN A 222 -15.13 17.93 12.49
C GLN A 222 -13.64 18.28 12.61
N PHE A 223 -12.81 17.79 11.69
CA PHE A 223 -11.37 18.00 11.69
C PHE A 223 -10.99 19.07 10.68
N ASP A 224 -10.13 19.99 11.09
CA ASP A 224 -9.51 20.99 10.21
C ASP A 224 -8.36 20.37 9.41
N PHE A 225 -8.67 19.44 8.50
CA PHE A 225 -7.72 18.78 7.59
C PHE A 225 -8.44 18.25 6.35
N ASP A 226 -7.75 18.16 5.20
CA ASP A 226 -8.31 17.51 4.00
C ASP A 226 -8.37 16.00 4.24
N ILE A 227 -9.57 15.48 4.51
CA ILE A 227 -9.85 14.06 4.73
C ILE A 227 -10.87 13.63 3.68
N ARG A 228 -10.53 12.62 2.90
CA ARG A 228 -11.35 12.12 1.79
C ARG A 228 -11.74 10.68 2.02
N LEU A 229 -13.04 10.41 2.00
CA LEU A 229 -13.52 9.05 1.92
C LEU A 229 -13.43 8.58 0.46
N VAL A 230 -12.63 7.56 0.19
CA VAL A 230 -12.50 6.99 -1.15
C VAL A 230 -13.59 5.94 -1.33
N ARG A 231 -14.59 6.25 -2.16
CA ARG A 231 -15.66 5.33 -2.53
C ARG A 231 -15.24 4.53 -3.76
N HIS A 232 -15.49 3.22 -3.74
CA HIS A 232 -15.28 2.30 -4.86
C HIS A 232 -16.60 2.02 -5.58
#